data_AF-A0A1U9VMP5-F1
#
_entry.id   AF-A0A1U9VMP5-F1
#
_cell.length_a   1.000
_cell.length_b   1.000
_cell.length_c   1.000
_cell.angle_alpha   90.00
_cell.angle_beta   90.00
_cell.angle_gamma   90.00
#
_symmetry.space_group_name_H-M   'P 1'
#
loop_
_entity.id
_entity.type
_entity.pdbx_description
1 polymer ?
#
loop_
_entity_poly.entity_id
_entity_poly.type
_entity_poly.pdbx_seq_one_letter_code
_entity_poly.pdbx_strand_id
1 'polypeptide(L)'
;MESKDIEICRGIGQILYDAAPAGVSQVLMKAELAPEGDACKFEYDYSKENGESGWFLPEDGMVDQRLRELLVLHRDFFVSQNQPPWKVFSYKLDVEKGKFSLQLSYD
;
A
#
# COMPACT_ATOMS: atom_id res chain seq x y z
N MET A 1 -15.79 -11.03 13.12
CA MET A 1 -14.61 -11.52 12.40
C MET A 1 -14.34 -10.49 11.32
N GLU A 2 -13.16 -9.90 11.34
CA GLU A 2 -12.81 -8.86 10.36
C GLU A 2 -12.50 -9.52 9.02
N SER A 3 -12.76 -8.82 7.92
CA SER A 3 -12.54 -9.40 6.59
C SER A 3 -11.03 -9.48 6.29
N LYS A 4 -10.59 -10.56 5.62
CA LYS A 4 -9.18 -10.85 5.37
C LYS A 4 -8.46 -9.72 4.62
N ASP A 5 -9.15 -9.03 3.71
CA ASP A 5 -8.62 -7.85 3.02
C ASP A 5 -8.29 -6.69 3.97
N ILE A 6 -9.11 -6.48 5.01
CA ILE A 6 -8.89 -5.41 5.99
C ILE A 6 -7.65 -5.73 6.85
N GLU A 7 -7.46 -6.99 7.24
CA GLU A 7 -6.25 -7.43 7.97
C GLU A 7 -4.99 -7.21 7.12
N ILE A 8 -5.05 -7.55 5.83
CA ILE A 8 -3.94 -7.31 4.90
C ILE A 8 -3.67 -5.81 4.73
N CYS A 9 -4.72 -5.00 4.55
CA CYS A 9 -4.59 -3.54 4.42
C CYS A 9 -3.97 -2.90 5.67
N ARG A 10 -4.31 -3.38 6.86
CA ARG A 10 -3.65 -2.93 8.11
C ARG A 10 -2.17 -3.28 8.15
N GLY A 11 -1.81 -4.48 7.72
CA GLY A 11 -0.39 -4.87 7.59
C GLY A 11 0.38 -3.94 6.64
N ILE A 12 -0.22 -3.62 5.49
CA ILE A 12 0.34 -2.63 4.54
C ILE A 12 0.48 -1.26 5.21
N GLY A 13 -0.57 -0.79 5.89
CA GLY A 13 -0.56 0.49 6.60
C GLY A 13 0.53 0.58 7.66
N GLN A 14 0.77 -0.48 8.42
CA GLN A 14 1.84 -0.53 9.42
C GLN A 14 3.22 -0.42 8.76
N ILE A 15 3.47 -1.18 7.69
CA ILE A 15 4.75 -1.11 6.97
C ILE A 15 4.99 0.29 6.40
N LEU A 16 3.94 0.91 5.83
CA LEU A 16 4.04 2.27 5.29
C LEU A 16 4.27 3.32 6.37
N TYR A 17 3.62 3.17 7.53
CA TYR A 17 3.85 4.06 8.67
C TYR A 17 5.30 3.98 9.17
N ASP A 18 5.82 2.75 9.31
CA ASP A 18 7.19 2.52 9.80
C ASP A 18 8.25 2.98 8.80
N ALA A 19 7.96 2.93 7.49
CA ALA A 19 8.87 3.35 6.43
C ALA A 19 8.83 4.86 6.12
N ALA A 20 7.79 5.56 6.57
CA ALA A 20 7.59 6.96 6.20
C ALA A 20 8.55 7.91 6.96
N PRO A 21 8.90 9.06 6.36
CA PRO A 21 9.65 10.10 7.04
C PRO A 21 8.94 10.59 8.31
N ALA A 22 9.71 11.12 9.27
CA ALA A 22 9.14 11.68 10.49
C ALA A 22 8.25 12.92 10.20
N GLY A 23 7.13 13.01 10.92
CA GLY A 23 6.24 14.17 10.89
C GLY A 23 5.36 14.27 9.64
N VAL A 24 5.17 13.18 8.91
CA VAL A 24 4.19 13.12 7.81
C VAL A 24 2.76 13.01 8.34
N SER A 25 1.84 13.71 7.71
CA SER A 25 0.40 13.62 7.98
C SER A 25 -0.30 12.61 7.08
N GLN A 26 0.19 12.42 5.85
CA GLN A 26 -0.32 11.42 4.93
C GLN A 26 0.81 10.71 4.16
N VAL A 27 0.56 9.44 3.87
CA VAL A 27 1.39 8.61 2.98
C VAL A 27 0.51 8.11 1.85
N LEU A 28 0.98 8.24 0.61
CA LEU A 28 0.35 7.65 -0.56
C LEU A 28 1.34 6.63 -1.15
N MET A 29 0.89 5.39 -1.27
CA MET A 29 1.61 4.34 -1.97
C MET A 29 0.81 3.95 -3.21
N LYS A 30 1.51 3.83 -4.34
CA LYS A 30 0.96 3.24 -5.55
C LYS A 30 1.83 2.07 -5.96
N ALA A 31 1.20 0.91 -6.12
CA ALA A 31 1.85 -0.33 -6.52
C ALA A 31 1.29 -0.84 -7.84
N GLU A 32 2.15 -1.14 -8.80
CA GLU A 32 1.82 -1.87 -10.03
C GLU A 32 2.36 -3.30 -9.88
N LEU A 33 1.45 -4.27 -9.72
CA LEU A 33 1.82 -5.66 -9.51
C LEU A 33 1.80 -6.42 -10.83
N ALA A 34 2.90 -7.07 -11.18
CA ALA A 34 2.99 -7.89 -12.38
C ALA A 34 1.91 -8.98 -12.39
N PRO A 35 1.42 -9.42 -13.56
CA PRO A 35 0.40 -10.46 -13.65
C PRO A 35 0.77 -11.73 -12.86
N GLU A 36 2.04 -12.13 -12.92
CA GLU A 36 2.60 -13.30 -12.25
C GLU A 36 2.80 -13.10 -10.74
N GLY A 37 2.77 -11.85 -10.26
CA GLY A 37 2.97 -11.49 -8.85
C GLY A 37 4.42 -11.56 -8.36
N ASP A 38 5.36 -11.83 -9.27
CA ASP A 38 6.79 -11.95 -8.98
C ASP A 38 7.54 -10.61 -8.98
N ALA A 39 6.99 -9.59 -9.64
CA ALA A 39 7.53 -8.23 -9.64
C ALA A 39 6.46 -7.21 -9.26
N CYS A 40 6.88 -6.13 -8.60
CA CYS A 40 6.02 -5.00 -8.29
C CYS A 40 6.82 -3.69 -8.38
N LYS A 41 6.24 -2.67 -8.99
CA LYS A 41 6.78 -1.30 -8.96
C LYS A 41 6.06 -0.51 -7.88
N PHE A 42 6.82 0.22 -7.07
CA PHE A 42 6.29 1.06 -6.02
C PHE A 42 6.63 2.53 -6.25
N GLU A 43 5.65 3.38 -5.98
CA GLU A 43 5.79 4.83 -5.85
C GLU A 43 5.32 5.20 -4.44
N TYR A 44 6.11 6.02 -3.74
CA TYR A 44 5.83 6.45 -2.37
C TYR A 44 5.90 7.97 -2.27
N ASP A 45 4.76 8.58 -1.95
CA ASP A 45 4.64 10.02 -1.72
C ASP A 45 4.20 10.28 -0.26
N TYR A 46 4.58 11.43 0.26
CA TYR A 46 4.13 11.93 1.55
C TYR A 46 3.63 13.36 1.46
N SER A 47 2.82 13.74 2.44
CA SER A 47 2.54 15.14 2.76
C SER A 47 2.57 15.38 4.26
N LYS A 48 2.84 16.63 4.64
CA LYS A 48 2.87 17.14 6.01
C LYS A 48 1.80 18.22 6.20
N GLU A 49 1.45 18.52 7.45
CA GLU A 49 0.47 19.57 7.79
C GLU A 49 0.87 20.97 7.30
N ASN A 50 2.17 21.26 7.25
CA ASN A 50 2.70 22.54 6.78
C ASN A 50 2.59 22.74 5.25
N GLY A 51 2.00 21.78 4.53
CA GLY A 51 1.86 21.79 3.08
C GLY A 51 3.07 21.24 2.32
N GLU A 52 4.14 20.83 3.00
CA GLU A 52 5.28 20.15 2.39
C GLU A 52 4.84 18.77 1.89
N SER A 53 5.20 18.44 0.66
CA SER A 53 5.01 17.11 0.08
C SER A 53 6.23 16.72 -0.74
N GLY A 54 6.41 15.43 -0.94
CA GLY A 54 7.51 14.89 -1.70
C GLY A 54 7.41 13.39 -1.86
N TRP A 55 8.34 12.83 -2.62
CA TRP A 55 8.53 11.39 -2.71
C TRP A 55 9.55 10.94 -1.67
N PHE A 56 9.48 9.67 -1.27
CA PHE A 56 10.50 9.04 -0.43
C PHE A 56 10.82 7.64 -0.92
N LEU A 57 11.92 7.09 -0.41
CA LEU A 57 12.24 5.68 -0.56
C LEU A 57 12.35 5.08 0.84
N PRO A 58 11.81 3.89 1.08
CA PRO A 58 12.03 3.19 2.34
C PRO A 58 13.53 2.97 2.59
N GLU A 59 13.98 3.20 3.83
CA GLU A 59 15.38 2.96 4.20
C GLU A 59 15.70 1.46 4.29
N ASP A 60 14.72 0.66 4.69
CA ASP A 60 14.83 -0.80 4.76
C ASP A 60 14.48 -1.43 3.39
N GLY A 61 15.48 -2.03 2.75
CA GLY A 61 15.33 -2.72 1.47
C GLY A 61 14.37 -3.92 1.49
N MET A 62 13.93 -4.39 2.67
CA MET A 62 12.91 -5.44 2.80
C MET A 62 11.48 -4.91 2.75
N VAL A 63 11.26 -3.59 2.74
CA VAL A 63 9.91 -2.99 2.70
C VAL A 63 9.16 -3.40 1.44
N ASP A 64 9.76 -3.23 0.26
CA ASP A 64 9.14 -3.58 -1.02
C ASP A 64 8.80 -5.08 -1.11
N GLN A 65 9.68 -5.95 -0.57
CA GLN A 65 9.41 -7.38 -0.52
C GLN A 65 8.19 -7.69 0.34
N ARG A 66 8.13 -7.16 1.57
CA ARG A 66 7.03 -7.40 2.50
C ARG A 66 5.71 -6.83 1.97
N LEU A 67 5.75 -5.66 1.35
CA LEU A 67 4.57 -5.08 0.69
C LEU A 67 4.10 -5.94 -0.47
N ARG A 68 5.00 -6.43 -1.33
CA ARG A 68 4.64 -7.31 -2.45
C ARG A 68 3.98 -8.60 -1.96
N GLU A 69 4.50 -9.22 -0.91
CA GLU A 69 3.91 -10.44 -0.33
C GLU A 69 2.45 -10.19 0.14
N LEU A 70 2.20 -9.07 0.81
CA LEU A 70 0.84 -8.69 1.22
C LEU A 70 -0.07 -8.35 0.03
N LEU A 71 0.45 -7.67 -0.99
CA LEU A 71 -0.28 -7.33 -2.20
C LEU A 71 -0.69 -8.57 -3.01
N VAL A 72 0.18 -9.59 -3.11
CA VAL A 72 -0.16 -10.88 -3.70
C VAL A 72 -1.30 -11.53 -2.92
N LEU A 73 -1.18 -11.61 -1.58
CA LEU A 73 -2.25 -12.16 -0.74
C LEU A 73 -3.58 -11.41 -0.88
N HIS A 74 -3.52 -10.08 -1.02
CA HIS A 74 -4.69 -9.24 -1.25
C HIS A 74 -5.34 -9.57 -2.61
N ARG A 75 -4.55 -9.64 -3.68
CA ARG A 75 -5.06 -9.97 -5.02
C ARG A 75 -5.64 -11.37 -5.08
N ASP A 76 -4.96 -12.36 -4.51
CA ASP A 76 -5.41 -13.75 -4.47
C ASP A 76 -6.73 -13.89 -3.71
N PHE A 77 -6.90 -13.12 -2.62
CA PHE A 77 -8.17 -13.07 -1.91
C PHE A 77 -9.31 -12.58 -2.82
N PHE A 78 -9.15 -11.47 -3.54
CA PHE A 78 -10.18 -10.95 -4.45
C PHE A 78 -10.46 -11.92 -5.61
N VAL A 79 -9.42 -12.53 -6.19
CA VAL A 79 -9.57 -13.55 -7.24
C VAL A 79 -10.36 -14.77 -6.72
N SER A 80 -10.11 -15.21 -5.48
CA SER A 80 -10.89 -16.28 -4.85
C SER A 80 -12.39 -15.95 -4.68
N GLN A 81 -12.74 -14.65 -4.69
CA GLN A 81 -14.10 -14.14 -4.64
C GLN A 81 -14.68 -13.83 -6.03
N ASN A 82 -14.09 -14.41 -7.10
CA ASN A 82 -14.48 -14.20 -8.51
C ASN A 82 -14.32 -12.75 -9.02
N GLN A 83 -13.46 -11.95 -8.40
CA GLN A 83 -13.07 -10.65 -8.95
C GLN A 83 -11.88 -10.83 -9.92
N PRO A 84 -11.77 -10.02 -10.99
CA PRO A 84 -10.56 -10.01 -11.80
C PRO A 84 -9.34 -9.58 -10.96
N PRO A 85 -8.12 -10.02 -11.32
CA PRO A 85 -6.92 -9.51 -10.68
C PRO A 85 -6.76 -8.02 -11.01
N TRP A 86 -6.69 -7.18 -9.98
CA TRP A 86 -6.32 -5.77 -10.16
C TRP A 86 -4.85 -5.65 -10.59
N LYS A 87 -4.53 -4.56 -11.30
CA LYS A 87 -3.18 -4.26 -11.81
C LYS A 87 -2.48 -3.19 -10.98
N VAL A 88 -3.23 -2.17 -10.54
CA VAL A 88 -2.71 -1.07 -9.71
C VAL A 88 -3.46 -1.01 -8.38
N PHE A 89 -2.70 -0.90 -7.31
CA PHE A 89 -3.18 -0.75 -5.93
C PHE A 89 -2.69 0.59 -5.39
N SER A 90 -3.62 1.52 -5.15
CA SER A 90 -3.34 2.84 -4.59
C SER A 90 -3.84 2.91 -3.16
N TYR A 91 -2.93 3.08 -2.21
CA TYR A 91 -3.19 3.10 -0.79
C TYR A 91 -2.87 4.47 -0.21
N LYS A 92 -3.84 5.07 0.46
CA LYS A 92 -3.65 6.32 1.20
C LYS A 92 -3.79 6.06 2.69
N LEU A 93 -2.75 6.40 3.45
CA LEU A 93 -2.73 6.41 4.91
C LEU A 93 -2.86 7.84 5.41
N ASP A 94 -3.86 8.10 6.24
CA ASP A 94 -3.99 9.30 7.07
C ASP A 94 -3.43 8.96 8.45
N VAL A 95 -2.20 9.44 8.71
CA VAL A 95 -1.42 9.09 9.89
C VAL A 95 -2.06 9.68 11.15
N GLU A 96 -2.57 10.89 11.06
CA GLU A 96 -3.22 11.60 12.18
C GLU A 96 -4.52 10.91 12.61
N LYS A 97 -5.34 10.50 11.63
CA LYS A 97 -6.63 9.87 11.91
C LYS A 97 -6.53 8.36 12.12
N GLY A 98 -5.37 7.76 11.84
CA GLY A 98 -5.18 6.30 11.82
C GLY A 98 -6.14 5.61 10.85
N LYS A 99 -6.46 6.25 9.72
CA LYS A 99 -7.41 5.76 8.71
C LYS A 99 -6.69 5.51 7.40
N PHE A 100 -7.23 4.59 6.62
CA PHE A 100 -6.77 4.39 5.25
C PHE A 100 -7.91 4.35 4.25
N SER A 101 -7.57 4.60 3.00
CA SER A 101 -8.46 4.41 1.85
C SER A 101 -7.70 3.70 0.73
N LEU A 102 -8.42 2.85 0.00
CA LEU A 102 -7.89 2.05 -1.09
C LEU A 102 -8.58 2.39 -2.40
N GLN A 103 -7.82 2.39 -3.49
CA GLN A 103 -8.34 2.38 -4.86
C GLN A 103 -7.64 1.29 -5.67
N LEU A 104 -8.43 0.46 -6.36
CA LEU A 104 -7.95 -0.59 -7.24
C LEU A 104 -8.22 -0.20 -8.70
N SER A 105 -7.23 -0.39 -9.57
CA SER A 105 -7.40 -0.28 -11.03
C SER A 105 -7.20 -1.63 -11.71
N TYR A 106 -8.01 -1.89 -12.73
CA TYR A 106 -7.98 -3.13 -13.53
C TYR A 106 -7.50 -2.90 -14.98
N ASP A 107 -7.41 -1.64 -15.39
CA ASP A 107 -6.98 -1.20 -16.72
C ASP A 107 -5.48 -1.35 -16.94
#